data_AF-A0AAN0NBT0-F1
#
_entry.id   AF-A0AAN0NBT0-F1
#
_cell.length_a   1.000
_cell.length_b   1.000
_cell.length_c   1.000
_cell.angle_alpha   90.00
_cell.angle_beta   90.00
_cell.angle_gamma   90.00
#
_symmetry.space_group_name_H-M   'P 1'
#
loop_
_entity.id
_entity.type
_entity.pdbx_description
1 polymer ?
#
loop_
_entity_poly.entity_id
_entity_poly.type
_entity_poly.pdbx_seq_one_letter_code
_entity_poly.pdbx_strand_id
1 'polypeptide(L)'
;MGADGVERVNATVSHATNRLNMKHQTEIEAWTVFNFDNRNNMYSDFKWNKHHFKAVDFDHRSKTSEIYLFDGKSWSENIDVELGNYDYLMGAYIDVSNPKCANI
;
A
#
# COMPACT_ATOMS: atom_id res chain seq x y z
N MET A 1 -12.23 1.13 5.27
CA MET A 1 -10.84 0.75 5.61
C MET A 1 -10.61 1.06 7.08
N GLY A 2 -9.87 0.21 7.80
CA GLY A 2 -9.70 0.25 9.27
C GLY A 2 -8.39 0.86 9.75
N ALA A 3 -7.80 1.78 8.98
CA ALA A 3 -6.63 2.56 9.40
C ALA A 3 -7.06 3.71 10.31
N ASP A 4 -6.17 4.11 11.23
CA ASP A 4 -6.39 5.18 12.20
C ASP A 4 -6.15 6.58 11.59
N GLY A 5 -5.56 6.65 10.39
CA GLY A 5 -5.28 7.92 9.71
C GLY A 5 -4.69 7.76 8.31
N VAL A 6 -4.56 8.91 7.63
CA VAL A 6 -3.97 9.02 6.28
C VAL A 6 -2.59 9.66 6.32
N GLU A 7 -1.72 9.27 5.38
CA GLU A 7 -0.43 9.91 5.12
C GLU A 7 -0.34 10.36 3.66
N ARG A 8 0.39 11.46 3.43
CA ARG A 8 0.75 11.87 2.07
C ARG A 8 1.87 11.00 1.52
N VAL A 9 1.65 10.48 0.32
CA VAL A 9 2.57 9.56 -0.36
C VAL A 9 2.64 9.91 -1.83
N ASN A 10 3.85 10.00 -2.37
CA ASN A 10 4.04 10.03 -3.82
C ASN A 10 3.85 8.62 -4.36
N ALA A 11 3.01 8.48 -5.37
CA ALA A 11 2.68 7.19 -5.95
C ALA A 11 2.51 7.28 -7.46
N THR A 12 2.78 6.16 -8.13
CA THR A 12 2.53 6.00 -9.56
C THR A 12 1.23 5.24 -9.76
N VAL A 13 0.32 5.82 -10.54
CA VAL A 13 -0.96 5.21 -10.89
C VAL A 13 -0.73 4.08 -11.89
N SER A 14 -1.29 2.91 -11.63
CA SER A 14 -1.22 1.75 -12.51
C SER A 14 -2.59 1.38 -13.09
N HIS A 15 -2.60 0.82 -14.31
CA HIS A 15 -3.82 0.38 -14.98
C HIS A 15 -4.43 -0.85 -14.31
N ALA A 16 -5.75 -0.85 -14.09
CA ALA A 16 -6.47 -1.97 -13.50
C ALA A 16 -6.34 -3.29 -14.28
N THR A 17 -6.11 -3.21 -15.60
CA THR A 17 -6.05 -4.35 -16.52
C THR A 17 -4.63 -4.74 -16.94
N ASN A 18 -3.63 -3.90 -16.69
CA ASN A 18 -2.22 -4.21 -16.96
C ASN A 18 -1.36 -3.37 -16.01
N ARG A 19 -0.88 -4.01 -14.94
CA ARG A 19 -0.16 -3.33 -13.86
C ARG A 19 1.25 -2.86 -14.25
N LEU A 20 1.75 -3.29 -15.41
CA LEU A 20 3.03 -2.85 -15.99
C LEU A 20 2.91 -1.52 -16.74
N ASN A 21 1.69 -1.09 -17.09
CA ASN A 21 1.45 0.20 -17.73
C ASN A 21 1.19 1.27 -16.67
N MET A 22 2.27 1.91 -16.23
CA MET A 22 2.23 3.09 -15.36
C MET A 22 1.70 4.30 -16.11
N LYS A 23 0.72 5.03 -15.54
CA LYS A 23 0.16 6.24 -16.15
C LYS A 23 1.00 7.48 -15.83
N HIS A 24 1.04 7.88 -14.56
CA HIS A 24 1.69 9.10 -14.10
C HIS A 24 1.96 9.05 -12.59
N GLN A 25 2.89 9.88 -12.13
CA GLN A 25 3.14 10.12 -10.71
C GLN A 25 2.19 11.18 -10.16
N THR A 26 1.67 10.96 -8.96
CA THR A 26 0.81 11.89 -8.23
C THR A 26 1.03 11.76 -6.72
N GLU A 27 0.70 12.81 -5.97
CA GLU A 27 0.66 12.76 -4.51
C GLU A 27 -0.76 12.39 -4.06
N ILE A 28 -0.88 11.33 -3.26
CA ILE A 28 -2.15 10.82 -2.72
C ILE A 28 -2.20 10.93 -1.20
N GLU A 29 -3.40 10.83 -0.63
CA GLU A 29 -3.63 10.59 0.79
C GLU A 29 -4.03 9.12 1.01
N ALA A 30 -3.09 8.33 1.53
CA ALA A 30 -3.22 6.90 1.70
C ALA A 30 -3.53 6.52 3.15
N TRP A 31 -4.46 5.60 3.37
CA TRP A 31 -4.82 5.08 4.70
C TRP A 31 -3.78 4.08 5.22
N THR A 32 -2.66 4.58 5.73
CA THR A 32 -1.50 3.76 6.13
C THR A 32 -1.14 3.84 7.61
N VAL A 33 -1.81 4.68 8.40
CA VAL A 33 -1.52 4.79 9.84
C VAL A 33 -2.29 3.73 10.62
N PHE A 34 -1.59 2.86 11.33
CA PHE A 34 -2.20 1.93 12.29
C PHE A 34 -1.46 2.02 13.62
N ASN A 35 -2.10 2.72 14.56
CA ASN A 35 -1.59 2.99 15.89
C ASN A 35 -2.10 1.98 16.93
N PHE A 36 -3.29 1.41 16.73
CA PHE A 36 -3.89 0.44 17.67
C PHE A 36 -3.91 0.95 19.13
N ASP A 37 -4.26 2.23 19.35
CA ASP A 37 -4.15 2.88 20.67
C ASP A 37 -4.93 2.14 21.77
N ASN A 38 -6.07 1.55 21.42
CA ASN A 38 -6.89 0.74 22.34
C ASN A 38 -6.19 -0.53 22.85
N ARG A 39 -5.17 -1.03 22.14
CA ARG A 39 -4.33 -2.16 22.61
C ARG A 39 -3.29 -1.71 23.63
N ASN A 40 -2.99 -0.41 23.71
CA ASN A 40 -1.98 0.18 24.60
C ASN A 40 -0.66 -0.62 24.64
N ASN A 41 -0.16 -0.98 23.46
CA ASN A 41 1.08 -1.76 23.26
C ASN A 41 1.09 -3.16 23.89
N MET A 42 -0.06 -3.70 24.32
CA MET A 42 -0.16 -5.08 24.78
C MET A 42 0.23 -6.03 23.63
N TYR A 43 1.08 -7.01 23.92
CA TYR A 43 1.69 -7.99 23.00
C TYR A 43 2.70 -7.42 21.99
N SER A 44 2.47 -6.24 21.44
CA SER A 44 3.36 -5.58 20.49
C SER A 44 3.15 -4.06 20.49
N ASP A 45 4.24 -3.31 20.54
CA ASP A 45 4.28 -1.86 20.39
C ASP A 45 4.44 -1.42 18.92
N PHE A 46 4.49 -2.38 17.98
CA PHE A 46 4.68 -2.11 16.56
C PHE A 46 3.53 -1.29 15.97
N LYS A 47 3.88 -0.24 15.22
CA LYS A 47 2.96 0.68 14.54
C LYS A 47 3.23 0.65 13.03
N TRP A 48 2.16 0.58 12.24
CA TRP A 48 2.27 0.61 10.78
C TRP A 48 2.14 2.04 10.27
N ASN A 49 2.87 2.31 9.20
CA ASN A 49 2.91 3.58 8.46
C ASN A 49 3.25 3.29 7.00
N LYS A 50 3.24 4.31 6.14
CA LYS A 50 3.46 4.20 4.69
C LYS A 50 4.71 3.43 4.28
N HIS A 51 5.76 3.39 5.11
CA HIS A 51 7.00 2.69 4.77
C HIS A 51 6.88 1.16 4.81
N HIS A 52 5.81 0.65 5.42
CA HIS A 52 5.52 -0.78 5.53
C HIS A 52 4.62 -1.30 4.40
N PHE A 53 4.13 -0.41 3.54
CA PHE A 53 3.24 -0.75 2.44
C PHE A 53 3.91 -0.46 1.10
N LYS A 54 3.54 -1.22 0.07
CA LYS A 54 3.95 -0.94 -1.32
C LYS A 54 2.90 -0.16 -2.10
N ALA A 55 1.63 -0.41 -1.87
CA ALA A 55 0.55 0.15 -2.68
C ALA A 55 -0.78 0.24 -1.92
N VAL A 56 -1.67 1.10 -2.42
CA VAL A 56 -3.07 1.24 -2.00
C VAL A 56 -4.00 1.31 -3.22
N ASP A 57 -5.29 1.06 -3.04
CA ASP A 57 -6.32 1.13 -4.09
C ASP A 57 -7.17 2.41 -4.05
N PHE A 58 -6.87 3.32 -3.13
CA PHE A 58 -7.72 4.48 -2.89
C PHE A 58 -6.91 5.70 -2.49
N ASP A 59 -7.11 6.78 -3.24
CA ASP A 59 -6.65 8.10 -2.84
C ASP A 59 -7.77 8.83 -2.07
N HIS A 60 -7.55 9.07 -0.79
CA HIS A 60 -8.50 9.80 0.05
C HIS A 60 -8.63 11.27 -0.36
N ARG A 61 -7.61 11.87 -1.00
CA ARG A 61 -7.63 13.28 -1.40
C ARG A 61 -8.59 13.50 -2.57
N SER A 62 -8.43 12.73 -3.63
CA SER A 62 -9.26 12.81 -4.85
C SER A 62 -10.56 12.00 -4.77
N LYS A 63 -10.67 11.07 -3.80
CA LYS A 63 -11.75 10.07 -3.70
C LYS A 63 -11.83 9.11 -4.89
N THR A 64 -10.69 8.78 -5.49
CA THR A 64 -10.62 7.86 -6.64
C THR A 64 -10.09 6.50 -6.25
N SER A 65 -10.63 5.47 -6.91
CA SER A 65 -10.18 4.08 -6.78
C SER A 65 -9.37 3.67 -8.00
N GLU A 66 -8.04 3.65 -7.83
CA GLU A 66 -7.06 3.14 -8.79
C GLU A 66 -5.92 2.48 -8.00
N ILE A 67 -5.06 1.71 -8.66
CA ILE A 67 -3.89 1.12 -7.98
C ILE A 67 -2.78 2.16 -7.94
N TYR A 68 -2.35 2.52 -6.73
CA TYR A 68 -1.28 3.48 -6.48
C TYR A 68 -0.07 2.78 -5.90
N LEU A 69 1.01 2.64 -6.70
CA LEU A 69 2.29 2.09 -6.23
C LEU A 69 3.13 3.21 -5.61
N PHE A 70 3.56 3.04 -4.37
CA PHE A 70 4.37 4.04 -3.67
C PHE A 70 5.74 4.22 -4.31
N ASP A 71 6.23 5.45 -4.26
CA ASP A 71 7.53 5.80 -4.83
C ASP A 71 8.68 4.97 -4.23
N GLY A 72 9.62 4.56 -5.07
CA GLY A 72 10.73 3.68 -4.71
C GLY A 72 10.35 2.20 -4.47
N LYS A 73 9.09 1.80 -4.72
CA LYS A 73 8.65 0.40 -4.68
C LYS A 73 8.50 -0.16 -6.09
N SER A 74 8.67 -1.47 -6.23
CA SER A 74 8.45 -2.20 -7.47
C SER A 74 7.55 -3.41 -7.24
N TRP A 75 6.79 -3.77 -8.27
CA TRP A 75 6.06 -5.02 -8.31
C TRP A 75 7.05 -6.19 -8.47
N SER A 76 6.80 -7.30 -7.78
CA SER A 76 7.59 -8.52 -7.94
C SER A 76 7.36 -9.10 -9.34
N GLU A 77 8.44 -9.45 -10.05
CA GLU A 77 8.40 -9.89 -11.46
C GLU A 77 7.83 -11.31 -11.67
N ASN A 78 7.55 -12.07 -10.60
CA ASN A 78 7.23 -13.50 -10.67
C ASN A 78 5.84 -13.88 -10.10
N ILE A 79 4.77 -13.20 -10.50
CA ILE A 79 3.40 -13.55 -10.08
C ILE A 79 2.52 -13.77 -11.31
N ASP A 80 1.69 -14.82 -11.24
CA ASP A 80 0.93 -15.47 -12.31
C ASP A 80 0.21 -14.52 -13.28
N VAL A 81 0.12 -14.95 -14.55
CA VAL A 81 -0.21 -14.11 -15.72
C VAL A 81 -1.73 -13.94 -15.91
N GLU A 82 -2.57 -14.59 -15.09
CA GLU A 82 -3.99 -14.27 -15.07
C GLU A 82 -4.20 -12.90 -14.41
N LEU A 83 -4.64 -11.92 -15.21
CA LEU A 83 -4.77 -10.49 -14.87
C LEU A 83 -3.43 -9.76 -14.61
N GLY A 84 -2.30 -10.37 -14.99
CA GLY A 84 -0.99 -9.72 -15.08
C GLY A 84 -0.26 -9.45 -13.75
N ASN A 85 -0.95 -9.56 -12.60
CA ASN A 85 -0.40 -9.68 -11.24
C ASN A 85 -1.58 -9.76 -10.24
N TYR A 86 -1.70 -10.87 -9.49
CA TYR A 86 -2.75 -11.10 -8.46
C TYR A 86 -2.30 -10.70 -7.04
N ASP A 87 -1.31 -9.82 -6.92
CA ASP A 87 -0.72 -9.42 -5.65
C ASP A 87 -1.55 -8.34 -4.94
N TYR A 88 -2.84 -8.25 -5.24
CA TYR A 88 -3.70 -7.24 -4.63
C TYR A 88 -5.10 -7.79 -4.46
N LEU A 89 -5.50 -7.99 -3.19
CA LEU A 89 -6.84 -8.42 -2.84
C LEU A 89 -7.71 -7.20 -2.51
N MET A 90 -7.38 -6.41 -1.47
CA MET A 90 -8.01 -5.11 -1.10
C MET A 90 -7.13 -4.34 -0.07
N GLY A 91 -7.18 -3.00 -0.03
CA GLY A 91 -6.65 -2.19 1.09
C GLY A 91 -5.17 -1.75 1.00
N ALA A 92 -4.37 -1.96 2.06
CA ALA A 92 -2.96 -1.56 2.06
C ALA A 92 -2.07 -2.79 1.86
N TYR A 93 -1.32 -2.84 0.75
CA TYR A 93 -0.52 -4.00 0.39
C TYR A 93 0.83 -3.98 1.13
N ILE A 94 1.11 -5.02 1.93
CA ILE A 94 2.30 -5.11 2.79
C ILE A 94 3.57 -5.32 1.95
N ASP A 95 4.62 -4.57 2.29
CA ASP A 95 5.94 -4.82 1.74
C ASP A 95 6.67 -5.96 2.45
N VAL A 96 6.52 -7.18 1.93
CA VAL A 96 7.21 -8.38 2.44
C VAL A 96 8.73 -8.37 2.24
N SER A 97 9.27 -7.45 1.44
CA SER A 97 10.73 -7.29 1.26
C SER A 97 11.38 -6.45 2.37
N ASN A 98 10.57 -5.80 3.21
CA ASN A 98 11.06 -5.04 4.35
C ASN A 98 11.38 -6.00 5.54
N PRO A 99 12.64 -6.07 6.02
CA PRO A 99 13.03 -6.96 7.11
C PRO A 99 12.26 -6.74 8.42
N LYS A 100 11.72 -5.53 8.63
CA LYS A 100 10.88 -5.21 9.80
C LYS A 100 9.48 -5.82 9.70
N CYS A 101 8.99 -6.08 8.49
CA CYS A 101 7.71 -6.75 8.27
C CYS A 101 7.81 -8.28 8.41
N ALA A 102 9.02 -8.84 8.22
CA ALA A 102 9.24 -10.28 8.24
C ALA A 102 9.35 -10.90 9.66
N ASN A 103 9.49 -10.07 10.71
CA ASN A 103 9.73 -10.51 12.09
C ASN A 103 8.77 -9.87 13.11
N ILE A 104 7.52 -9.59 12.71
CA ILE A 104 6.46 -9.06 13.59
C ILE A 104 5.74 -10.20 14.30
#